data_AF-A0A9I9E3C0-F1
#
_entry.id   AF-A0A9I9E3C0-F1
#
_cell.length_a   1.000
_cell.length_b   1.000
_cell.length_c   1.000
_cell.angle_alpha   90.00
_cell.angle_beta   90.00
_cell.angle_gamma   90.00
#
_symmetry.space_group_name_H-M   'P 1'
#
loop_
_entity.id
_entity.type
_entity.pdbx_description
1 polymer ?
#
loop_
_entity_poly.entity_id
_entity_poly.type
_entity_poly.pdbx_seq_one_letter_code
_entity_poly.pdbx_strand_id
1 'polypeptide(L)'
;MGSNKSSEGAAVFDASLASDAKFVVSVLMEKCKGVFDGVGSLVDVGGGTGNVTKCIAQAFPQMECTVFDLPQVVADLKAEGNLKFVGGDMFQS
;
A
#
# COMPACT_ATOMS: atom_id res chain seq x y z
N MET A 1 -1.60 -35.35 6.45
CA MET A 1 -2.30 -34.57 5.40
C MET A 1 -3.09 -33.47 6.09
N GLY A 2 -2.69 -32.20 5.96
CA GLY A 2 -3.45 -31.08 6.54
C GLY A 2 -2.64 -30.00 7.24
N SER A 3 -1.56 -29.53 6.62
CA SER A 3 -0.89 -28.28 7.00
C SER A 3 -0.67 -27.47 5.72
N ASN A 4 -1.68 -26.67 5.33
CA ASN A 4 -1.58 -25.53 4.40
C ASN A 4 -2.98 -25.02 4.05
N LYS A 5 -3.62 -24.29 4.98
CA LYS A 5 -4.82 -23.49 4.66
C LYS A 5 -4.62 -21.99 4.94
N SER A 6 -3.53 -21.60 5.61
CA SER A 6 -3.28 -20.19 5.99
C SER A 6 -2.62 -19.37 4.88
N SER A 7 -1.77 -19.95 4.03
CA SER A 7 -1.05 -19.20 2.99
C SER A 7 -1.89 -18.89 1.75
N GLU A 8 -2.81 -19.79 1.40
CA GLU A 8 -3.63 -19.67 0.19
C GLU A 8 -4.73 -18.63 0.35
N GLY A 9 -5.35 -18.57 1.55
CA GLY A 9 -6.34 -17.54 1.88
C GLY A 9 -5.76 -16.13 1.90
N ALA A 10 -4.56 -15.96 2.47
CA ALA A 10 -3.86 -14.68 2.47
C ALA A 10 -3.47 -14.24 1.05
N ALA A 11 -2.94 -15.16 0.23
CA ALA A 11 -2.57 -14.86 -1.14
C ALA A 11 -3.77 -14.48 -2.02
N VAL A 12 -4.90 -15.17 -1.88
CA VAL A 12 -6.15 -14.82 -2.58
C VAL A 12 -6.67 -13.45 -2.13
N PHE A 13 -6.64 -13.17 -0.82
CA PHE A 13 -7.04 -11.88 -0.26
C PHE A 13 -6.19 -10.72 -0.79
N ASP A 14 -4.87 -10.88 -0.79
CA ASP A 14 -3.93 -9.89 -1.33
C ASP A 14 -4.13 -9.64 -2.82
N ALA A 15 -4.38 -10.70 -3.59
CA ALA A 15 -4.64 -10.60 -5.03
C ALA A 15 -5.96 -9.87 -5.32
N SER A 16 -7.02 -10.15 -4.55
CA SER A 16 -8.30 -9.43 -4.63
C SER A 16 -8.11 -7.95 -4.29
N LEU A 17 -7.43 -7.64 -3.20
CA LEU A 17 -7.10 -6.26 -2.81
C LEU A 17 -6.24 -5.54 -3.85
N ALA A 18 -5.31 -6.24 -4.51
CA ALA A 18 -4.52 -5.66 -5.60
C ALA A 18 -5.39 -5.29 -6.81
N SER A 19 -6.38 -6.13 -7.14
CA SER A 19 -7.34 -5.86 -8.20
C SER A 19 -8.22 -4.65 -7.85
N ASP A 20 -8.78 -4.64 -6.63
CA ASP A 20 -9.64 -3.56 -6.16
C ASP A 20 -8.88 -2.24 -5.99
N ALA A 21 -7.62 -2.28 -5.57
CA ALA A 21 -6.76 -1.10 -5.45
C ALA A 21 -6.61 -0.37 -6.79
N LYS A 22 -6.46 -1.10 -7.90
CA LYS A 22 -6.37 -0.49 -9.24
C LYS A 22 -7.66 0.23 -9.60
N PHE A 23 -8.81 -0.37 -9.31
CA PHE A 23 -10.11 0.24 -9.57
C PHE A 23 -10.33 1.48 -8.69
N VAL A 24 -10.12 1.36 -7.38
CA VAL A 24 -10.27 2.47 -6.42
C VAL A 24 -9.34 3.62 -6.78
N VAL A 25 -8.07 3.33 -7.13
CA VAL A 25 -7.12 4.36 -7.52
C VAL A 25 -7.51 5.00 -8.84
N SER A 26 -8.04 4.25 -9.82
CA SER A 26 -8.54 4.85 -11.05
C SER A 26 -9.69 5.85 -10.79
N VAL A 27 -10.61 5.52 -9.89
CA VAL A 27 -11.70 6.42 -9.49
C VAL A 27 -11.16 7.64 -8.73
N LEU A 28 -10.23 7.44 -7.80
CA LEU A 28 -9.56 8.53 -7.08
C LEU A 28 -8.81 9.47 -8.03
N MET A 29 -8.12 8.93 -9.04
CA MET A 29 -7.43 9.75 -10.02
C MET A 29 -8.37 10.47 -10.97
N GLU A 30 -9.53 9.89 -11.29
CA GLU A 30 -10.52 10.54 -12.17
C GLU A 30 -11.31 11.63 -11.43
N LYS A 31 -11.71 11.38 -10.19
CA LYS A 31 -12.63 12.25 -9.44
C LYS A 31 -11.94 13.17 -8.45
N CYS A 32 -10.74 12.78 -7.97
CA CYS A 32 -10.10 13.39 -6.81
C CYS A 32 -8.63 13.76 -7.06
N LYS A 33 -8.17 13.87 -8.31
CA LYS A 33 -6.76 14.19 -8.61
C LYS A 33 -6.25 15.43 -7.86
N GLY A 34 -7.09 16.47 -7.81
CA GLY A 34 -6.75 17.73 -7.12
C GLY A 34 -6.57 17.61 -5.61
N VAL A 35 -7.01 16.51 -4.97
CA VAL A 35 -6.78 16.27 -3.54
C VAL A 35 -5.30 16.07 -3.24
N PHE A 36 -4.53 15.55 -4.20
CA PHE A 36 -3.10 15.30 -4.07
C PHE A 36 -2.23 16.43 -4.65
N ASP A 37 -2.83 17.48 -5.21
CA ASP A 37 -2.08 18.62 -5.75
C ASP A 37 -1.36 19.36 -4.62
N GLY A 38 -0.04 19.49 -4.76
CA GLY A 38 0.82 20.14 -3.76
C GLY A 38 1.17 19.27 -2.55
N VAL A 39 0.69 18.03 -2.47
CA VAL A 39 1.09 17.08 -1.41
C VAL A 39 2.50 16.59 -1.69
N GLY A 40 3.43 16.88 -0.77
CA GLY A 40 4.83 16.46 -0.87
C GLY A 40 5.09 15.04 -0.38
N SER A 41 4.27 14.54 0.55
CA SER A 41 4.41 13.20 1.11
C SER A 41 3.08 12.59 1.55
N LEU A 42 2.93 11.28 1.35
CA LEU A 42 1.79 10.46 1.77
C LEU A 42 2.25 9.30 2.65
N VAL A 43 1.54 9.04 3.74
CA VAL A 43 1.73 7.86 4.60
C VAL A 43 0.43 7.04 4.64
N ASP A 44 0.53 5.78 4.26
CA ASP A 44 -0.56 4.79 4.27
C ASP A 44 -0.39 3.86 5.47
N VAL A 45 -1.18 4.09 6.52
CA VAL A 45 -1.09 3.37 7.80
C VAL A 45 -1.96 2.13 7.76
N GLY A 46 -1.38 0.96 8.06
CA GLY A 46 -2.04 -0.33 7.87
C GLY A 46 -2.16 -0.72 6.39
N GLY A 47 -1.28 -0.18 5.54
CA GLY A 47 -1.33 -0.33 4.09
C GLY A 47 -0.93 -1.72 3.57
N GLY A 48 -0.52 -2.64 4.44
CA GLY A 48 -0.17 -4.01 4.09
C GLY A 48 0.96 -4.09 3.06
N THR A 49 0.68 -4.76 1.94
CA THR A 49 1.62 -4.90 0.82
C THR A 49 1.77 -3.63 -0.03
N GLY A 50 1.03 -2.56 0.31
CA GLY A 50 1.13 -1.23 -0.30
C GLY A 50 0.48 -1.12 -1.68
N ASN A 51 -0.48 -1.98 -2.03
CA ASN A 51 -1.05 -2.01 -3.39
C ASN A 51 -1.69 -0.68 -3.81
N VAL A 52 -2.42 -0.04 -2.90
CA VAL A 52 -3.01 1.29 -3.13
C VAL A 52 -1.90 2.34 -3.26
N THR A 53 -0.98 2.36 -2.31
CA THR A 53 0.14 3.31 -2.26
C THR A 53 1.04 3.20 -3.51
N LYS A 54 1.27 2.00 -4.05
CA LYS A 54 2.00 1.76 -5.31
C LYS A 54 1.34 2.45 -6.49
N CYS A 55 0.01 2.31 -6.63
CA CYS A 55 -0.71 2.96 -7.72
C CYS A 55 -0.68 4.48 -7.57
N ILE A 56 -0.78 5.01 -6.34
CA ILE A 56 -0.65 6.45 -6.08
C ILE A 56 0.77 6.95 -6.38
N ALA A 57 1.80 6.22 -5.95
CA ALA A 57 3.20 6.54 -6.20
C ALA A 57 3.51 6.60 -7.70
N GLN A 58 2.91 5.70 -8.49
CA GLN A 58 2.99 5.71 -9.96
C GLN A 58 2.25 6.91 -10.58
N ALA A 59 1.12 7.32 -10.01
CA ALA A 59 0.33 8.45 -10.52
C ALA A 59 0.95 9.82 -10.18
N PHE A 60 1.70 9.91 -9.07
CA PHE A 60 2.38 11.13 -8.62
C PHE A 60 3.86 10.88 -8.30
N PRO A 61 4.72 10.78 -9.32
CA PRO A 61 6.15 10.47 -9.13
C PRO A 61 6.90 11.48 -8.25
N GLN A 62 6.38 12.71 -8.12
CA GLN A 62 6.96 13.77 -7.30
C GLN A 62 6.64 13.66 -5.80
N MET A 63 5.66 12.83 -5.41
CA MET A 63 5.24 12.69 -4.02
C MET A 63 6.01 11.55 -3.35
N GLU A 64 6.56 11.77 -2.16
CA GLU A 64 7.12 10.66 -1.38
C GLU A 64 5.99 9.82 -0.78
N CYS A 65 6.02 8.51 -1.00
CA CYS A 65 5.00 7.59 -0.49
C CYS A 65 5.63 6.66 0.55
N THR A 66 4.95 6.44 1.68
CA THR A 66 5.35 5.50 2.71
C THR A 66 4.19 4.61 3.10
N VAL A 67 4.41 3.31 3.14
CA VAL A 67 3.51 2.36 3.82
C VAL A 67 4.04 2.15 5.23
N PHE A 68 3.19 2.37 6.22
CA PHE A 68 3.49 2.09 7.61
C PHE A 68 2.61 0.93 8.09
N ASP A 69 3.22 -0.17 8.51
CA ASP A 69 2.50 -1.34 9.02
C ASP A 69 3.34 -2.06 10.09
N LEU A 70 2.81 -3.16 10.63
CA LEU A 70 3.52 -3.98 11.58
C LEU A 70 4.84 -4.51 10.98
N PRO A 71 5.93 -4.60 11.75
CA PRO A 71 7.24 -5.00 11.24
C PRO A 71 7.22 -6.32 10.44
N GLN A 72 6.45 -7.31 10.88
CA GLN A 72 6.32 -8.60 10.19
C GLN A 72 5.61 -8.52 8.83
N VAL A 73 4.80 -7.48 8.61
CA VAL A 73 4.07 -7.28 7.34
C VAL A 73 5.01 -6.68 6.30
N VAL A 74 5.86 -5.74 6.70
CA VAL A 74 6.74 -5.01 5.78
C VAL A 74 8.15 -5.58 5.64
N ALA A 75 8.53 -6.57 6.46
CA ALA A 75 9.89 -7.11 6.53
C ALA A 75 10.48 -7.55 5.18
N ASP A 76 9.67 -8.18 4.33
CA ASP A 76 10.10 -8.72 3.03
C ASP A 76 9.75 -7.81 1.85
N LEU A 77 9.14 -6.65 2.11
CA LEU A 77 8.75 -5.70 1.08
C LEU A 77 9.92 -4.79 0.70
N LYS A 78 10.14 -4.64 -0.60
CA LYS A 78 11.21 -3.80 -1.13
C LYS A 78 10.67 -2.44 -1.52
N ALA A 79 11.36 -1.39 -1.06
CA ALA A 79 11.15 -0.04 -1.55
C ALA A 79 11.43 0.02 -3.07
N GLU A 80 10.65 0.84 -3.77
CA GLU A 80 10.76 1.03 -5.21
C GLU A 80 10.38 2.47 -5.59
N GLY A 81 11.26 3.16 -6.33
CA GLY A 81 11.03 4.54 -6.73
C GLY A 81 10.82 5.47 -5.53
N ASN A 82 9.68 6.16 -5.51
CA ASN A 82 9.23 7.07 -4.46
C ASN A 82 8.46 6.37 -3.32
N LEU A 83 8.35 5.04 -3.32
CA LEU A 83 7.65 4.26 -2.28
C LEU A 83 8.64 3.63 -1.28
N LYS A 84 8.38 3.85 0.02
CA LYS A 84 9.12 3.29 1.16
C LYS A 84 8.19 2.45 2.03
N PHE A 85 8.77 1.52 2.81
CA PHE A 85 8.07 0.73 3.80
C PHE A 85 8.69 0.96 5.18
N VAL A 86 7.86 1.19 6.19
CA VAL A 86 8.28 1.44 7.58
C VAL A 86 7.51 0.51 8.50
N GLY A 87 8.24 -0.21 9.35
CA GLY A 87 7.67 -1.11 10.34
C GLY A 87 7.46 -0.40 11.68
N GLY A 88 6.30 -0.58 12.31
CA GLY A 88 6.02 -0.08 13.65
C GLY A 88 4.63 -0.46 14.17
N ASP A 89 4.27 0.06 15.33
CA ASP A 89 2.93 -0.09 15.91
C ASP A 89 2.24 1.28 15.91
N MET A 90 1.15 1.43 15.16
CA MET A 90 0.45 2.71 15.02
C MET A 90 -0.20 3.18 16.33
N PHE A 91 -0.33 2.30 17.34
CA PHE A 91 -0.86 2.65 18.65
C PHE A 91 0.21 3.11 19.64
N GLN A 92 1.49 3.05 19.26
CA GLN A 92 2.60 3.48 20.09
C GLN A 92 3.20 4.79 19.57
N SER A 93 3.43 5.75 20.49
CA SER A 93 3.91 7.11 20.21
C SER A 93 5.29 7.36 20.82
#